data_AF-A0A4R4PQ56-F1
#
_entry.id   AF-A0A4R4PQ56-F1
#
_cell.length_a   1.000
_cell.length_b   1.000
_cell.length_c   1.000
_cell.angle_alpha   90.00
_cell.angle_beta   90.00
_cell.angle_gamma   90.00
#
_symmetry.space_group_name_H-M   'P 1'
#
loop_
_entity.id
_entity.type
_entity.pdbx_description
1 polymer ?
#
loop_
_entity_poly.entity_id
_entity_poly.type
_entity_poly.pdbx_seq_one_letter_code
_entity_poly.pdbx_strand_id
1 'polypeptide(L)'
;MTNGEVNGPVVCPGCRTWENVPVAEARVDKRGRSERLSTRLAIAPASGGDWFIHSVEGVLIAVVAGSAGAYYAEERDLPWLTAVGAVAAVLILVATFAIIRDEVRDDRRVRAGRPRAEALSAGARYCYQCRGVFYPGSGWPGVMTPEQFRHYVWTGAGYGGQLDGKAQQAGLS
;
A
#
# COMPACT_ATOMS: atom_id res chain seq x y z
N MET A 1 -23.39 2.40 18.62
CA MET A 1 -24.42 2.09 17.61
C MET A 1 -24.01 0.81 16.93
N THR A 2 -24.75 -0.27 17.16
CA THR A 2 -24.48 -1.61 16.64
C THR A 2 -24.87 -1.68 15.17
N ASN A 3 -23.93 -2.06 14.30
CA ASN A 3 -24.10 -2.21 12.83
C ASN A 3 -25.01 -3.41 12.43
N GLY A 4 -26.00 -3.75 13.25
CA GLY A 4 -26.76 -5.02 13.14
C GLY A 4 -27.96 -5.00 12.21
N GLU A 5 -28.55 -3.84 11.89
CA GLU A 5 -29.91 -3.76 11.36
C GLU A 5 -30.07 -3.16 9.96
N VAL A 6 -28.99 -3.09 9.15
CA VAL A 6 -29.08 -2.72 7.71
C VAL A 6 -28.86 -3.94 6.79
N ASN A 7 -29.03 -5.16 7.32
CA ASN A 7 -28.87 -6.40 6.57
C ASN A 7 -30.21 -6.96 6.08
N GLY A 8 -31.07 -6.10 5.56
CA GLY A 8 -32.12 -6.57 4.67
C GLY A 8 -31.48 -7.28 3.47
N PRO A 9 -32.16 -8.27 2.86
CA PRO A 9 -31.60 -8.96 1.72
C PRO A 9 -31.40 -7.93 0.59
N VAL A 10 -30.15 -7.76 0.15
CA VAL A 10 -29.78 -6.79 -0.89
C VAL A 10 -29.67 -7.53 -2.22
N VAL A 11 -30.41 -7.07 -3.23
CA VAL A 11 -30.36 -7.62 -4.59
C VAL A 11 -29.23 -6.99 -5.38
N CYS A 12 -28.37 -7.80 -6.00
CA CYS A 12 -27.39 -7.29 -6.96
C CYS A 12 -28.09 -6.72 -8.20
N PRO A 13 -27.81 -5.47 -8.63
CA PRO A 13 -28.49 -4.87 -9.77
C PRO A 13 -28.14 -5.54 -11.10
N GLY A 14 -27.02 -6.26 -11.18
CA GLY A 14 -26.59 -6.98 -12.39
C GLY A 14 -27.32 -8.31 -12.58
N CYS A 15 -27.09 -9.27 -11.68
CA CYS A 15 -27.63 -10.63 -11.81
C CYS A 15 -28.95 -10.88 -11.08
N ARG A 16 -29.45 -9.89 -10.33
CA ARG A 16 -30.68 -9.98 -9.51
C ARG A 16 -30.66 -11.09 -8.44
N THR A 17 -29.48 -11.54 -8.01
CA THR A 17 -29.33 -12.52 -6.93
C THR A 17 -28.98 -11.85 -5.59
N TRP A 18 -29.18 -12.60 -4.51
CA TRP A 18 -28.88 -12.21 -3.12
C TRP A 18 -27.47 -12.64 -2.69
N GLU A 19 -26.73 -13.32 -3.57
CA GLU A 19 -25.37 -13.82 -3.30
C GLU A 19 -24.34 -12.69 -3.41
N ASN A 20 -24.34 -11.84 -2.38
CA ASN A 20 -23.41 -10.75 -2.25
C ASN A 20 -23.08 -10.47 -0.79
N VAL A 21 -21.85 -10.04 -0.56
CA VAL A 21 -21.30 -9.77 0.78
C VAL A 21 -20.76 -8.35 0.84
N PRO A 22 -20.68 -7.70 2.02
CA PRO A 22 -19.95 -6.45 2.16
C PRO A 22 -18.52 -6.58 1.60
N VAL A 23 -18.01 -5.54 0.94
CA VAL A 23 -16.64 -5.56 0.39
C VAL A 23 -15.59 -5.85 1.45
N ALA A 24 -15.78 -5.35 2.68
CA ALA A 24 -14.90 -5.64 3.81
C ALA A 24 -14.78 -7.15 4.09
N GLU A 25 -15.89 -7.89 3.96
CA GLU A 25 -15.92 -9.34 4.12
C GLU A 25 -15.32 -10.05 2.91
N ALA A 26 -15.67 -9.64 1.68
CA ALA A 26 -15.11 -10.19 0.44
C ALA A 26 -13.57 -10.12 0.38
N ARG A 27 -12.97 -9.10 1.01
CA ARG A 27 -11.52 -8.90 1.07
C ARG A 27 -10.78 -9.93 1.93
N VAL A 28 -11.44 -10.46 2.96
CA VAL A 28 -10.85 -11.41 3.91
C VAL A 28 -11.36 -12.83 3.72
N ASP A 29 -12.37 -13.01 2.86
CA ASP A 29 -12.95 -14.31 2.57
C ASP A 29 -11.94 -15.24 1.88
N LYS A 30 -11.65 -16.36 2.56
CA LYS A 30 -10.76 -17.41 2.05
C LYS A 30 -11.47 -18.35 1.07
N ARG A 31 -12.80 -18.32 0.99
CA ARG A 31 -13.60 -19.16 0.07
C ARG A 31 -13.45 -18.67 -1.37
N GLY A 32 -13.28 -17.36 -1.56
CA GLY A 32 -12.80 -16.77 -2.80
C GLY A 32 -11.28 -16.99 -2.96
N ARG A 33 -10.89 -18.11 -3.56
CA ARG A 33 -9.51 -18.34 -4.06
C ARG A 33 -9.02 -17.13 -4.88
N SER A 34 -8.33 -16.17 -4.27
CA SER A 34 -7.11 -15.53 -4.79
C SER A 34 -6.74 -14.29 -3.98
N GLU A 35 -5.46 -14.21 -3.61
CA GLU A 35 -4.78 -12.97 -3.21
C GLU A 35 -4.99 -11.82 -4.23
N ARG A 36 -5.36 -12.17 -5.47
CA ARG A 36 -5.73 -11.22 -6.51
C ARG A 36 -7.01 -10.45 -6.16
N LEU A 37 -8.02 -11.07 -5.54
CA LEU A 37 -9.26 -10.37 -5.20
C LEU A 37 -9.06 -9.39 -4.05
N SER A 38 -8.34 -9.78 -3.00
CA SER A 38 -8.02 -8.88 -1.89
C SER A 38 -7.20 -7.67 -2.36
N THR A 39 -6.27 -7.87 -3.31
CA THR A 39 -5.47 -6.81 -3.94
C THR A 39 -6.32 -5.90 -4.83
N ARG A 40 -7.28 -6.47 -5.56
CA ARG A 40 -8.19 -5.70 -6.43
C ARG A 40 -9.24 -4.93 -5.65
N LEU A 41 -9.67 -5.41 -4.50
CA LEU A 41 -10.61 -4.73 -3.59
C LEU A 41 -9.92 -3.91 -2.50
N ALA A 42 -8.59 -3.73 -2.58
CA ALA A 42 -7.84 -2.97 -1.59
C ALA A 42 -8.33 -1.52 -1.55
N ILE A 43 -8.76 -1.05 -0.37
CA ILE A 43 -9.24 0.33 -0.20
C ILE A 43 -8.11 1.33 0.03
N ALA A 44 -6.90 0.84 0.29
CA ALA A 44 -5.69 1.63 0.45
C ALA A 44 -4.51 0.86 -0.19
N PRO A 45 -3.47 1.56 -0.65
CA PRO A 45 -2.23 0.90 -1.05
C PRO A 45 -1.60 0.18 0.15
N ALA A 46 -0.76 -0.82 -0.14
CA ALA A 46 0.01 -1.48 0.89
C ALA A 46 0.89 -0.43 1.61
N SER A 47 0.76 -0.35 2.93
CA SER A 47 1.71 0.36 3.77
C SER A 47 3.00 -0.44 3.81
N GLY A 48 4.08 0.10 3.26
CA GLY A 48 5.41 -0.48 3.38
C GLY A 48 5.87 -0.38 4.84
N GLY A 49 5.66 -1.45 5.61
CA GLY A 49 6.21 -1.58 6.96
C GLY A 49 7.72 -1.82 6.97
N ASP A 50 8.34 -1.93 5.78
CA ASP A 50 9.72 -2.37 5.59
C ASP A 50 10.76 -1.27 5.88
N TRP A 51 10.33 -0.04 6.17
CA TRP A 51 11.24 1.06 6.52
C TRP A 51 12.15 0.75 7.70
N PHE A 52 11.68 -0.06 8.66
CA PHE A 52 12.50 -0.50 9.78
C PHE A 52 13.63 -1.42 9.33
N ILE A 53 13.35 -2.34 8.40
CA ILE A 53 14.35 -3.27 7.86
C ILE A 53 15.39 -2.49 7.06
N HIS A 54 14.96 -1.57 6.19
CA HIS A 54 15.87 -0.70 5.43
C HIS A 54 16.75 0.18 6.34
N SER A 55 16.21 0.62 7.48
CA SER A 55 16.99 1.36 8.49
C SER A 55 18.13 0.53 9.06
N VAL A 56 17.83 -0.72 9.48
CA VAL A 56 18.82 -1.62 10.09
C VAL A 56 19.89 -2.02 9.08
N GLU A 57 19.48 -2.39 7.86
CA GLU A 57 20.39 -2.77 6.79
C GLU A 57 21.33 -1.62 6.40
N GLY A 58 20.79 -0.42 6.19
CA GLY A 58 21.57 0.75 5.81
C GLY A 58 22.59 1.16 6.88
N VAL A 59 22.20 1.11 8.17
CA VAL A 59 23.11 1.36 9.29
C VAL A 59 24.21 0.30 9.35
N LEU A 60 23.87 -0.98 9.17
CA LEU A 60 24.86 -2.06 9.19
C LEU A 60 25.89 -1.88 8.07
N ILE A 61 25.45 -1.59 6.85
CA ILE A 61 26.35 -1.36 5.70
C ILE A 61 27.24 -0.15 5.95
N ALA A 62 26.71 0.94 6.51
CA ALA A 62 27.50 2.13 6.84
C ALA A 62 28.58 1.83 7.89
N VAL A 63 28.25 1.05 8.94
CA VAL A 63 29.21 0.63 9.97
C VAL A 63 30.32 -0.22 9.37
N VAL A 64 29.96 -1.20 8.52
CA VAL A 64 30.94 -2.07 7.83
C VAL A 64 31.85 -1.25 6.90
N ALA A 65 31.31 -0.29 6.15
CA ALA A 65 32.10 0.56 5.29
C ALA A 65 33.10 1.43 6.08
N GLY A 66 32.64 2.02 7.19
CA GLY A 66 33.48 2.82 8.08
C GLY A 66 34.59 1.99 8.74
N SER A 67 34.24 0.81 9.29
CA SER A 67 35.21 -0.06 9.96
C SER A 67 36.22 -0.67 9.01
N ALA A 68 35.80 -1.05 7.80
CA ALA A 68 36.72 -1.54 6.76
C ALA A 68 37.73 -0.46 6.34
N GLY A 69 37.29 0.80 6.18
CA GLY A 69 38.19 1.91 5.87
C GLY A 69 39.26 2.12 6.95
N ALA A 70 38.86 2.06 8.23
CA ALA A 70 39.80 2.15 9.35
C ALA A 70 40.78 0.96 9.39
N TYR A 71 40.27 -0.25 9.21
CA TYR A 71 41.09 -1.47 9.18
C TYR A 71 42.15 -1.44 8.07
N TYR A 72 41.76 -1.09 6.85
CA TYR A 72 42.71 -1.02 5.74
C TYR A 72 43.68 0.16 5.84
N ALA A 73 43.29 1.27 6.48
CA ALA A 73 44.20 2.39 6.72
C ALA A 73 45.37 1.98 7.62
N GLU A 74 45.09 1.21 8.67
CA GLU A 74 46.10 0.67 9.59
C GLU A 74 46.96 -0.40 8.90
N GLU A 75 46.33 -1.37 8.23
CA GLU A 75 47.04 -2.48 7.56
C GLU A 75 47.95 -2.04 6.42
N ARG A 76 47.60 -0.95 5.71
CA ARG A 76 48.35 -0.45 4.54
C ARG A 76 49.19 0.80 4.81
N ASP A 77 49.16 1.34 6.03
CA ASP A 77 49.78 2.63 6.39
C ASP A 77 49.31 3.79 5.47
N LEU A 78 48.01 3.78 5.13
CA LEU A 78 47.38 4.73 4.22
C LEU A 78 46.26 5.49 4.95
N PRO A 79 46.57 6.57 5.69
CA PRO A 79 45.59 7.26 6.54
C PRO A 79 44.41 7.87 5.78
N TRP A 80 44.54 8.09 4.47
CA TRP A 80 43.46 8.58 3.62
C TRP A 80 42.32 7.57 3.46
N LEU A 81 42.56 6.26 3.66
CA LEU A 81 41.53 5.22 3.60
C LEU A 81 40.48 5.36 4.71
N THR A 82 40.88 5.85 5.90
CA THR A 82 39.95 6.18 7.00
C THR A 82 38.99 7.27 6.56
N ALA A 83 39.50 8.32 5.89
CA ALA A 83 38.66 9.41 5.40
C ALA A 83 37.68 8.92 4.32
N VAL A 84 38.13 8.07 3.40
CA VAL A 84 37.26 7.48 2.37
C VAL A 84 36.17 6.60 2.98
N GLY A 85 36.51 5.73 3.94
CA GLY A 85 35.53 4.89 4.64
C GLY A 85 34.50 5.72 5.40
N ALA A 86 34.93 6.79 6.09
CA ALA A 86 34.04 7.71 6.79
C ALA A 86 33.09 8.45 5.82
N VAL A 87 33.60 8.96 4.70
CA VAL A 87 32.77 9.61 3.68
C VAL A 87 31.76 8.63 3.09
N ALA A 88 32.19 7.41 2.75
CA ALA A 88 31.29 6.37 2.24
C ALA A 88 30.17 6.05 3.25
N ALA A 89 30.51 5.85 4.53
CA ALA A 89 29.54 5.60 5.59
C ALA A 89 28.51 6.73 5.73
N VAL A 90 28.95 8.00 5.68
CA VAL A 90 28.05 9.16 5.73
C VAL A 90 27.10 9.19 4.53
N LEU A 91 27.61 8.93 3.32
CA LEU A 91 26.77 8.89 2.11
C LEU A 91 25.72 7.78 2.19
N ILE A 92 26.09 6.59 2.68
CA ILE A 92 25.15 5.47 2.89
C ILE A 92 24.05 5.87 3.88
N LEU A 93 24.42 6.52 5.00
CA LEU A 93 23.44 6.98 5.98
C LEU A 93 22.50 8.03 5.39
N VAL A 94 23.02 9.02 4.66
CA VAL A 94 22.19 10.07 4.03
C VAL A 94 21.19 9.45 3.05
N ALA A 95 21.64 8.50 2.21
CA ALA A 95 20.75 7.78 1.29
C ALA A 95 19.68 6.98 2.03
N THR A 96 20.07 6.26 3.09
CA THR A 96 19.16 5.49 3.94
C THR A 96 18.09 6.41 4.58
N PHE A 97 18.49 7.55 5.13
CA PHE A 97 17.54 8.52 5.71
C PHE A 97 16.60 9.12 4.67
N ALA A 98 17.06 9.35 3.44
CA ALA A 98 16.22 9.84 2.36
C ALA A 98 15.12 8.83 2.01
N ILE A 99 15.46 7.55 1.90
CA ILE A 99 14.52 6.45 1.63
C ILE A 99 13.48 6.35 2.76
N ILE A 100 13.93 6.27 4.01
CA ILE A 100 13.04 6.16 5.18
C ILE A 100 12.07 7.35 5.25
N ARG A 101 12.56 8.57 4.97
CA ARG A 101 11.71 9.77 4.98
C ARG A 101 10.59 9.69 3.96
N ASP A 102 10.88 9.18 2.77
CA ASP A 102 9.87 9.02 1.72
C ASP A 102 8.84 7.95 2.11
N GLU A 103 9.30 6.80 2.61
CA GLU A 103 8.42 5.73 3.09
C GLU A 103 7.53 6.18 4.26
N VAL A 104 8.09 6.90 5.24
CA VAL A 104 7.32 7.46 6.37
C VAL A 104 6.30 8.50 5.87
N ARG A 105 6.66 9.29 4.85
CA ARG A 105 5.74 10.27 4.26
C ARG A 105 4.57 9.57 3.56
N ASP A 106 4.85 8.51 2.82
CA ASP A 106 3.83 7.71 2.17
C ASP A 106 2.94 7.00 3.18
N ASP A 107 3.51 6.43 4.23
CA ASP A 107 2.74 5.76 5.28
C ASP A 107 1.80 6.76 6.00
N ARG A 108 2.27 7.99 6.23
CA ARG A 108 1.43 9.08 6.75
C ARG A 108 0.29 9.44 5.80
N ARG A 109 0.55 9.52 4.48
CA ARG A 109 -0.49 9.78 3.47
C ARG A 109 -1.55 8.68 3.48
N VAL A 110 -1.12 7.42 3.53
CA VAL A 110 -2.02 6.26 3.60
C VAL A 110 -2.87 6.30 4.87
N ARG A 111 -2.27 6.57 6.03
CA ARG A 111 -3.00 6.70 7.30
C ARG A 111 -4.00 7.86 7.26
N ALA A 112 -3.62 9.00 6.68
CA ALA A 112 -4.49 10.17 6.59
C ALA A 112 -5.70 9.96 5.66
N GLY A 113 -5.54 9.21 4.56
CA GLY A 113 -6.63 8.90 3.64
C GLY A 113 -7.55 7.77 4.11
N ARG A 114 -7.09 6.93 5.06
CA ARG A 114 -7.78 5.70 5.46
C ARG A 114 -9.22 5.92 5.93
N PRO A 115 -9.54 6.90 6.80
CA PRO A 115 -10.92 7.13 7.21
C PRO A 115 -11.85 7.46 6.04
N ARG A 116 -11.35 8.20 5.02
CA ARG A 116 -12.13 8.51 3.81
C ARG A 116 -12.31 7.27 2.94
N ALA A 117 -11.26 6.47 2.77
CA ALA A 117 -11.36 5.21 2.04
C ALA A 117 -12.37 4.25 2.70
N GLU A 118 -12.36 4.15 4.02
CA GLU A 118 -13.31 3.36 4.79
C GLU A 118 -14.74 3.88 4.60
N ALA A 119 -14.97 5.20 4.72
CA ALA A 119 -16.26 5.81 4.47
C ALA A 119 -16.76 5.61 3.02
N LEU A 120 -15.89 5.73 2.02
CA LEU A 120 -16.23 5.48 0.62
C LEU A 120 -16.56 4.01 0.37
N SER A 121 -15.87 3.10 1.05
CA SER A 121 -16.16 1.66 0.96
C SER A 121 -17.36 1.22 1.82
N ALA A 122 -17.83 2.08 2.72
CA ALA A 122 -18.95 1.77 3.59
C ALA A 122 -20.21 1.59 2.73
N GLY A 123 -20.90 0.47 2.96
CA GLY A 123 -22.08 0.08 2.19
C GLY A 123 -21.79 -0.59 0.85
N ALA A 124 -20.54 -0.61 0.35
CA ALA A 124 -20.21 -1.33 -0.88
C ALA A 124 -20.37 -2.85 -0.68
N ARG A 125 -20.95 -3.52 -1.68
CA ARG A 125 -21.16 -4.98 -1.68
C ARG A 125 -20.52 -5.62 -2.91
N TYR A 126 -19.90 -6.78 -2.73
CA TYR A 126 -19.32 -7.59 -3.77
C TYR A 126 -20.24 -8.76 -4.11
N CYS A 127 -20.58 -8.92 -5.39
CA CYS A 127 -21.36 -10.04 -5.90
C CYS A 127 -20.43 -11.08 -6.53
N TYR A 128 -20.50 -12.33 -6.06
CA TYR A 128 -19.66 -13.42 -6.59
C TYR A 128 -20.03 -13.82 -8.02
N GLN A 129 -21.31 -13.69 -8.39
CA GLN A 129 -21.80 -14.05 -9.72
C GLN A 129 -21.36 -13.03 -10.78
N CYS A 130 -21.54 -11.73 -10.49
CA CYS A 130 -21.07 -10.66 -11.39
C CYS A 130 -19.57 -10.39 -11.29
N ARG A 131 -18.90 -10.88 -10.23
CA ARG A 131 -17.50 -10.56 -9.88
C ARG A 131 -17.23 -9.06 -9.83
N GLY A 132 -18.17 -8.32 -9.27
CA GLY A 132 -18.14 -6.87 -9.24
C GLY A 132 -18.71 -6.29 -7.96
N VAL A 133 -18.46 -5.00 -7.76
CA VAL A 133 -18.88 -4.23 -6.59
C VAL A 133 -20.09 -3.37 -6.97
N PHE A 134 -20.99 -3.11 -6.04
CA PHE A 134 -22.07 -2.16 -6.21
C PHE A 134 -22.43 -1.51 -4.87
N TYR A 135 -23.20 -0.42 -4.93
CA TYR A 135 -23.64 0.33 -3.76
C TYR A 135 -25.17 0.33 -3.67
N PRO A 136 -25.76 -0.44 -2.73
CA PRO A 136 -27.20 -0.47 -2.56
C PRO A 136 -27.73 0.88 -2.09
N GLY A 137 -28.85 1.31 -2.69
CA GLY A 137 -29.50 2.59 -2.33
C GLY A 137 -28.71 3.84 -2.70
N SER A 138 -27.56 3.71 -3.37
CA SER A 138 -26.84 4.84 -3.94
C SER A 138 -27.35 5.16 -5.35
N GLY A 139 -27.12 6.38 -5.82
CA GLY A 139 -27.37 6.76 -7.21
C GLY A 139 -26.40 6.13 -8.23
N TRP A 140 -25.56 5.16 -7.83
CA TRP A 140 -24.67 4.48 -8.77
C TRP A 140 -25.46 3.56 -9.71
N PRO A 141 -25.25 3.66 -11.04
CA PRO A 141 -26.14 3.06 -12.03
C PRO A 141 -26.00 1.53 -12.19
N GLY A 142 -25.08 0.87 -11.48
CA GLY A 142 -24.89 -0.57 -11.63
C GLY A 142 -23.68 -1.16 -10.91
N VAL A 143 -23.23 -2.31 -11.42
CA VAL A 143 -22.08 -3.05 -10.91
C VAL A 143 -20.80 -2.52 -11.54
N MET A 144 -19.81 -2.17 -10.71
CA MET A 144 -18.46 -1.78 -11.12
C MET A 144 -17.49 -2.95 -11.00
N THR A 145 -16.45 -2.96 -11.82
CA THR A 145 -15.37 -3.94 -11.65
C THR A 145 -14.59 -3.65 -10.36
N PRO A 146 -13.90 -4.64 -9.76
CA PRO A 146 -13.01 -4.40 -8.62
C PRO A 146 -11.97 -3.30 -8.87
N GLU A 147 -11.45 -3.22 -10.11
CA GLU A 147 -10.47 -2.20 -10.50
C GLU A 147 -11.08 -0.80 -10.54
N GLN A 148 -12.31 -0.65 -11.06
CA GLN A 148 -13.05 0.61 -11.03
C GLN A 148 -13.37 1.04 -9.60
N PHE A 149 -13.81 0.10 -8.77
CA PHE A 149 -14.03 0.34 -7.34
C PHE A 149 -12.76 0.83 -6.65
N ARG A 150 -11.62 0.14 -6.86
CA ARG A 150 -10.34 0.54 -6.29
C ARG A 150 -9.94 1.94 -6.75
N HIS A 151 -10.04 2.22 -8.05
CA HIS A 151 -9.72 3.53 -8.59
C HIS A 151 -10.61 4.63 -7.98
N TYR A 152 -11.91 4.38 -7.85
CA TYR A 152 -12.86 5.30 -7.21
C TYR A 152 -12.49 5.57 -5.75
N VAL A 153 -12.27 4.52 -4.95
CA VAL A 153 -11.92 4.65 -3.53
C VAL A 153 -10.56 5.34 -3.36
N TRP A 154 -9.56 4.98 -4.17
CA TRP A 154 -8.21 5.54 -4.05
C TRP A 154 -8.18 7.01 -4.45
N THR A 155 -8.87 7.38 -5.53
CA THR A 155 -8.98 8.77 -5.95
C THR A 155 -9.69 9.60 -4.89
N GLY A 156 -10.84 9.14 -4.38
CA GLY A 156 -11.60 9.85 -3.34
C GLY A 156 -10.89 9.92 -1.98
N ALA A 157 -10.03 8.94 -1.66
CA ALA A 157 -9.22 8.95 -0.44
C ALA A 157 -7.97 9.83 -0.53
N GLY A 158 -7.59 10.28 -1.74
CA GLY A 158 -6.39 11.09 -1.98
C GLY A 158 -5.12 10.28 -2.25
N TYR A 159 -5.26 9.03 -2.69
CA TYR A 159 -4.16 8.14 -3.09
C TYR A 159 -3.77 8.27 -4.58
N GLY A 160 -4.32 9.25 -5.30
CA GLY A 160 -4.14 9.40 -6.75
C GLY A 160 -2.67 9.38 -7.20
N GLY A 161 -1.78 10.10 -6.50
CA GLY A 161 -0.35 10.12 -6.84
C GLY A 161 0.36 8.76 -6.73
N GLN A 162 -0.20 7.79 -6.00
CA GLN A 162 0.35 6.44 -5.88
C GLN A 162 -0.09 5.52 -7.03
N LEU A 163 -1.16 5.89 -7.76
CA LEU A 163 -1.55 5.22 -9.01
C LEU A 163 -0.60 5.62 -10.14
N ASP A 164 -0.26 6.91 -10.22
CA ASP A 164 0.59 7.47 -11.27
C ASP A 164 2.03 6.97 -11.15
N GLY A 165 2.59 6.94 -9.94
CA GLY A 165 3.93 6.43 -9.69
C GLY A 165 4.12 4.95 -10.08
N LYS A 166 3.09 4.11 -9.87
CA LYS A 166 3.13 2.69 -10.28
C LYS A 166 2.98 2.51 -11.79
N ALA A 167 2.16 3.31 -12.45
CA ALA A 167 2.04 3.29 -13.90
C ALA A 167 3.38 3.68 -14.57
N GLN A 168 4.07 4.66 -14.00
CA GLN A 168 5.39 5.11 -14.46
C GLN A 168 6.48 4.05 -14.24
N GLN A 169 6.49 3.38 -13.08
CA GLN A 169 7.41 2.26 -12.81
C GLN A 169 7.17 1.03 -13.71
N ALA A 170 5.94 0.83 -14.18
CA ALA A 170 5.58 -0.24 -15.11
C ALA A 170 5.91 0.08 -16.59
N GLY A 171 6.45 1.27 -16.89
CA GLY A 171 6.78 1.68 -18.27
C GLY A 171 5.55 1.91 -19.16
N LEU A 172 4.40 2.24 -18.58
CA LEU A 172 3.12 2.42 -19.29
C LEU A 172 2.79 3.89 -19.62
N SER A 173 3.81 4.73 -19.80
CA SER A 173 3.66 6.16 -20.12
C SER A 173 3.53 6.43 -21.61
#